data_AF-A0AAF0TXU6-F1
#
_entry.id   AF-A0AAF0TXU6-F1
#
_cell.length_a   1.000
_cell.length_b   1.000
_cell.length_c   1.000
_cell.angle_alpha   90.00
_cell.angle_beta   90.00
_cell.angle_gamma   90.00
#
_symmetry.space_group_name_H-M   'P 1'
#
loop_
_entity.id
_entity.type
_entity.pdbx_description
1 polymer ?
#
loop_
_entity_poly.entity_id
_entity_poly.type
_entity_poly.pdbx_seq_one_letter_code
_entity_poly.pdbx_strand_id
1 'polypeptide(L)'
;MSSRSSSCNDPPAVTVVVEGRSICQMISLHKLGSYQSLAKALKQMFVDSGDIVECSHNNNNNVDLSNALPGHLIAYEDIENDLLLVGDLNWKDFVKVAKRIRILPAKPNSRNGTVENNI
;
A
#
# COMPACT_ATOMS: atom_id res chain seq x y z
N MET A 1 23.75 6.55 -28.30
CA MET A 1 23.44 6.41 -26.85
C MET A 1 22.26 5.47 -26.74
N SER A 2 22.43 4.45 -25.90
CA SER A 2 21.72 3.18 -25.94
C SER A 2 20.21 3.30 -25.76
N SER A 3 19.49 2.61 -26.64
CA SER A 3 18.07 2.35 -26.62
C SER A 3 17.63 1.79 -25.26
N ARG A 4 16.78 2.53 -24.53
CA ARG A 4 15.85 1.92 -23.55
C ARG A 4 14.50 1.77 -24.23
N SER A 5 14.45 0.80 -25.13
CA SER A 5 13.21 0.13 -25.49
C SER A 5 12.70 -0.63 -24.27
N SER A 6 11.93 0.03 -23.41
CA SER A 6 10.97 -0.65 -22.54
C SER A 6 9.61 -0.59 -23.22
N SER A 7 9.41 -1.51 -24.17
CA SER A 7 8.08 -1.89 -24.59
C SER A 7 7.43 -2.58 -23.41
N CYS A 8 6.60 -1.84 -22.68
CA CYS A 8 5.75 -2.40 -21.63
C CYS A 8 4.38 -1.77 -21.85
N ASN A 9 3.53 -2.45 -22.62
CA ASN A 9 2.07 -2.23 -22.58
C ASN A 9 1.50 -2.71 -21.22
N ASP A 10 2.27 -2.60 -20.15
CA ASP A 10 1.86 -2.95 -18.81
C ASP A 10 1.05 -1.77 -18.26
N PRO A 11 -0.13 -2.05 -17.69
CA PRO A 11 -0.95 -1.02 -17.06
C PRO A 11 -0.17 -0.30 -15.96
N PRO A 12 -0.46 0.99 -15.72
CA PRO A 12 0.29 1.81 -14.79
C PRO A 12 0.38 1.14 -13.41
N ALA A 13 1.60 0.97 -12.90
CA ALA A 13 1.83 0.47 -11.56
C ALA A 13 1.49 1.55 -10.53
N VAL A 14 0.78 1.17 -9.48
CA VAL A 14 0.41 2.03 -8.37
C VAL A 14 1.51 1.99 -7.33
N THR A 15 1.92 3.17 -6.87
CA THR A 15 2.96 3.28 -5.83
C THR A 15 2.33 3.07 -4.46
N VAL A 16 2.95 2.26 -3.62
CA VAL A 16 2.61 2.05 -2.22
C VAL A 16 3.66 2.74 -1.35
N VAL A 17 3.20 3.63 -0.48
CA VAL A 17 4.06 4.40 0.43
C VAL A 17 3.64 4.12 1.86
N VAL A 18 4.60 3.82 2.73
CA VAL A 18 4.37 3.65 4.16
C VAL A 18 4.75 4.92 4.89
N GLU A 19 3.83 5.47 5.67
CA GLU A 19 4.08 6.63 6.53
C GLU A 19 4.97 6.20 7.71
N GLY A 20 6.03 6.96 7.99
CA GLY A 20 7.05 6.62 8.99
C GLY A 20 8.18 5.69 8.53
N ARG A 21 8.22 5.24 7.26
CA ARG A 21 9.36 4.49 6.68
C ARG A 21 9.72 5.02 5.28
N SER A 22 11.00 5.09 4.95
CA SER A 22 11.47 5.48 3.60
C SER A 22 11.36 4.32 2.59
N ILE A 23 10.20 3.64 2.55
CA ILE A 23 9.95 2.49 1.68
C ILE A 23 8.84 2.86 0.68
N CYS A 24 9.17 2.76 -0.60
CA CYS A 24 8.26 2.95 -1.71
C CYS A 24 8.27 1.68 -2.57
N GLN A 25 7.16 0.95 -2.58
CA GLN A 25 7.03 -0.28 -3.36
C GLN A 25 5.99 -0.06 -4.47
N MET A 26 6.28 -0.45 -5.71
CA MET A 26 5.33 -0.33 -6.82
C MET A 26 4.59 -1.66 -7.02
N ILE A 27 3.26 -1.62 -7.08
CA ILE A 27 2.41 -2.79 -7.34
C ILE A 27 1.50 -2.52 -8.54
N SER A 28 1.32 -3.52 -9.41
CA SER A 28 0.35 -3.41 -10.50
C SER A 28 -1.02 -3.85 -10.00
N LEU A 29 -1.94 -2.91 -9.76
CA LEU A 29 -3.32 -3.25 -9.37
C LEU A 29 -4.00 -4.14 -10.40
N HIS A 30 -3.71 -3.96 -11.69
CA HIS A 30 -4.29 -4.79 -12.75
C HIS A 30 -3.86 -6.27 -12.70
N LYS A 31 -2.73 -6.58 -12.04
CA LYS A 31 -2.27 -7.96 -11.80
C LYS A 31 -2.97 -8.56 -10.57
N LEU A 32 -3.52 -7.72 -9.69
CA LEU A 32 -4.27 -8.11 -8.52
C LEU A 32 -5.75 -8.21 -8.93
N GLY A 33 -6.39 -9.35 -8.68
CA GLY A 33 -7.79 -9.58 -9.10
C GLY A 33 -8.82 -9.11 -8.06
N SER A 34 -8.39 -8.73 -6.86
CA SER A 34 -9.26 -8.48 -5.71
C SER A 34 -8.52 -7.79 -4.56
N TYR A 35 -9.30 -7.24 -3.62
CA TYR A 35 -8.77 -6.70 -2.36
C TYR A 35 -8.00 -7.74 -1.54
N GLN A 36 -8.43 -9.00 -1.55
CA GLN A 36 -7.72 -10.08 -0.88
C GLN A 36 -6.32 -10.31 -1.48
N SER A 37 -6.21 -10.24 -2.81
CA SER A 37 -4.90 -10.31 -3.49
C SER A 37 -4.01 -9.13 -3.11
N LEU A 38 -4.59 -7.92 -3.05
CA LEU A 38 -3.88 -6.72 -2.59
C LEU A 38 -3.38 -6.88 -1.14
N ALA A 39 -4.27 -7.25 -0.23
CA ALA A 39 -3.96 -7.48 1.18
C ALA A 39 -2.82 -8.51 1.35
N LYS A 40 -2.86 -9.60 0.59
CA LYS A 40 -1.82 -10.63 0.57
C LYS A 40 -0.48 -10.11 0.02
N ALA A 41 -0.50 -9.28 -1.03
CA ALA A 41 0.72 -8.68 -1.58
C ALA A 41 1.35 -7.69 -0.60
N LEU A 42 0.54 -6.82 0.03
CA LEU A 42 1.00 -5.87 1.04
C LEU A 42 1.60 -6.60 2.25
N LYS A 43 0.92 -7.64 2.76
CA LYS A 43 1.43 -8.44 3.87
C LYS A 43 2.81 -9.03 3.56
N GLN A 44 2.99 -9.65 2.39
CA GLN A 44 4.30 -10.17 1.99
C GLN A 44 5.35 -9.06 1.88
N MET A 45 5.00 -7.92 1.28
CA MET A 45 5.93 -6.81 1.07
C MET A 45 6.33 -6.05 2.33
N PHE A 46 5.53 -6.07 3.39
CA PHE A 46 5.78 -5.26 4.59
C PHE A 46 5.91 -6.05 5.89
N VAL A 47 5.40 -7.28 5.95
CA VAL A 47 5.50 -8.19 7.10
C VAL A 47 6.59 -9.23 6.87
N ASP A 48 6.61 -9.90 5.71
CA ASP A 48 7.64 -10.90 5.40
C ASP A 48 8.96 -10.26 4.92
N SER A 49 8.91 -9.05 4.36
CA SER A 49 10.07 -8.34 3.79
C SER A 49 11.04 -7.73 4.82
N GLY A 50 11.13 -8.30 6.02
CA GLY A 50 12.29 -8.11 6.90
C GLY A 50 13.58 -8.69 6.31
N ASP A 51 13.47 -9.60 5.33
CA ASP A 51 14.56 -10.07 4.49
C ASP A 51 14.19 -9.92 3.00
N ILE A 52 15.05 -9.22 2.28
CA ILE A 52 14.98 -8.91 0.86
C ILE A 52 15.26 -10.16 0.00
N VAL A 53 14.31 -11.07 -0.25
CA VAL A 53 14.38 -11.91 -1.46
C VAL A 53 13.10 -12.71 -1.75
N GLU A 54 12.82 -12.81 -3.05
CA GLU A 54 12.09 -13.88 -3.76
C GLU A 54 10.66 -14.27 -3.35
N CYS A 55 9.77 -14.04 -4.33
CA CYS A 55 8.64 -14.88 -4.72
C CYS A 55 8.34 -16.12 -3.85
N SER A 56 7.20 -16.10 -3.15
CA SER A 56 6.48 -17.36 -2.92
C SER A 56 4.96 -17.19 -2.94
N HIS A 57 4.39 -17.67 -4.03
CA HIS A 57 3.00 -17.99 -4.25
C HIS A 57 2.56 -19.10 -3.27
N ASN A 58 2.40 -18.82 -1.97
CA ASN A 58 1.60 -19.68 -1.09
C ASN A 58 1.43 -19.02 0.29
N ASN A 59 0.32 -18.35 0.56
CA ASN A 59 -0.49 -18.89 1.66
C ASN A 59 -1.99 -18.64 1.41
N ASN A 60 -2.76 -19.72 1.43
CA ASN A 60 -4.22 -19.77 1.38
C ASN A 60 -4.81 -19.49 2.77
N ASN A 61 -4.46 -18.34 3.35
CA ASN A 61 -5.12 -17.87 4.55
C ASN A 61 -5.94 -16.65 4.16
N ASN A 62 -7.18 -16.58 4.65
CA ASN A 62 -8.12 -15.49 4.43
C ASN A 62 -7.51 -14.17 4.97
N VAL A 63 -6.74 -13.47 4.14
CA VAL A 63 -6.07 -12.21 4.49
C VAL A 63 -6.91 -11.07 3.96
N ASP A 64 -7.61 -10.41 4.89
CA ASP A 64 -8.35 -9.17 4.65
C ASP A 64 -7.44 -7.96 4.84
N LEU A 65 -7.82 -6.81 4.25
CA LEU A 65 -7.11 -5.52 4.38
C LEU A 65 -6.82 -5.16 5.84
N SER A 66 -7.79 -5.39 6.75
CA SER A 66 -7.66 -5.11 8.19
C SER A 66 -6.59 -5.96 8.89
N ASN A 67 -6.35 -7.18 8.38
CA ASN A 67 -5.37 -8.12 8.94
C ASN A 67 -4.07 -8.18 8.12
N ALA A 68 -4.01 -7.47 6.98
CA ALA A 68 -2.84 -7.42 6.13
C ALA A 68 -1.67 -6.76 6.84
N LEU A 69 -1.94 -5.65 7.54
CA LEU A 69 -0.96 -4.83 8.22
C LEU A 69 -1.47 -4.45 9.63
N PRO A 70 -1.27 -5.33 10.64
CA PRO A 70 -1.73 -5.04 11.98
C PRO A 70 -1.10 -3.75 12.52
N GLY A 71 -1.94 -2.87 13.09
CA GLY A 71 -1.50 -1.57 13.58
C GLY A 71 -1.27 -0.51 12.50
N HIS A 72 -1.67 -0.76 11.26
CA HIS A 72 -1.66 0.21 10.17
C HIS A 72 -3.03 0.26 9.45
N LEU A 73 -3.35 1.41 8.88
CA LEU A 73 -4.52 1.67 8.04
C LEU A 73 -4.07 1.78 6.59
N ILE A 74 -4.88 1.27 5.67
CA ILE A 74 -4.60 1.31 4.23
C ILE A 74 -5.54 2.31 3.59
N ALA A 75 -4.98 3.42 3.12
CA ALA A 75 -5.65 4.47 2.39
C ALA A 75 -5.12 4.54 0.95
N TYR A 76 -5.80 5.26 0.07
CA TYR A 76 -5.35 5.55 -1.28
C TYR A 76 -5.60 7.01 -1.64
N GLU A 77 -4.77 7.52 -2.54
CA GLU A 77 -4.89 8.83 -3.17
C GLU A 77 -5.64 8.62 -4.48
N ASP A 78 -6.77 9.30 -4.64
CA ASP A 78 -7.63 9.18 -5.83
C ASP A 78 -7.20 10.15 -6.96
N ILE A 79 -8.01 10.27 -8.02
CA ILE A 79 -7.75 11.21 -9.13
C ILE A 79 -7.72 12.68 -8.69
N GLU A 80 -8.53 13.04 -7.70
CA GLU A 80 -8.61 14.38 -7.11
C GLU A 80 -7.49 14.65 -6.09
N ASN A 81 -6.66 13.64 -5.81
CA ASN A 81 -5.60 13.64 -4.81
C ASN A 81 -6.12 13.65 -3.37
N ASP A 82 -7.36 13.18 -3.17
CA ASP A 82 -7.96 12.96 -1.85
C ASP A 82 -7.47 11.65 -1.25
N LEU A 83 -7.16 11.69 0.04
CA LEU A 83 -6.74 10.52 0.80
C LEU A 83 -7.96 9.80 1.38
N LEU A 84 -8.35 8.70 0.75
CA LEU A 84 -9.55 7.93 1.08
C LEU A 84 -9.19 6.55 1.64
N LEU A 85 -10.04 6.00 2.50
CA LEU A 85 -9.83 4.67 3.07
C LEU A 85 -10.15 3.59 2.02
N VAL A 86 -9.34 2.52 1.96
CA VAL A 86 -9.66 1.38 1.10
C VAL A 86 -10.82 0.59 1.70
N GLY A 87 -11.90 0.42 0.93
CA GLY A 87 -13.04 -0.44 1.32
C GLY A 87 -14.40 0.05 0.82
N ASP A 88 -14.56 1.35 0.55
CA ASP A 88 -15.84 1.93 0.11
C ASP A 88 -16.19 1.63 -1.36
N LEU A 89 -15.19 1.42 -2.21
CA LEU A 89 -15.39 1.13 -3.63
C LEU A 89 -15.32 -0.36 -3.94
N ASN A 90 -15.97 -0.78 -5.02
CA ASN A 90 -15.70 -2.09 -5.61
C ASN A 90 -14.28 -2.15 -6.18
N TRP A 91 -13.69 -3.35 -6.26
CA TRP A 91 -12.33 -3.54 -6.80
C TRP A 91 -12.14 -2.87 -8.17
N LYS A 92 -13.10 -3.04 -9.08
CA LYS A 92 -13.04 -2.47 -10.43
C LYS A 92 -13.00 -0.93 -10.44
N ASP A 93 -13.69 -0.29 -9.51
CA ASP A 93 -13.74 1.17 -9.42
C ASP A 93 -12.49 1.70 -8.71
N PHE A 94 -12.07 1.01 -7.65
CA PHE A 94 -10.82 1.27 -6.95
C PHE A 94 -9.61 1.27 -7.89
N VAL A 95 -9.46 0.26 -8.76
CA VAL A 95 -8.34 0.19 -9.73
C VAL A 95 -8.33 1.37 -10.71
N LYS A 96 -9.48 1.98 -11.01
CA LYS A 96 -9.58 3.12 -11.92
C LYS A 96 -9.21 4.44 -11.24
N VAL A 97 -9.59 4.61 -9.98
CA VAL A 97 -9.41 5.89 -9.27
C VAL A 97 -8.10 5.94 -8.49
N ALA A 98 -7.58 4.80 -8.03
CA ALA A 98 -6.41 4.77 -7.15
C ALA A 98 -5.11 5.10 -7.91
N LYS A 99 -4.53 6.26 -7.59
CA LYS A 99 -3.20 6.68 -8.09
C LYS A 99 -2.06 6.16 -7.22
N ARG A 100 -2.28 6.15 -5.90
CA ARG A 100 -1.25 5.80 -4.91
C ARG A 100 -1.89 5.15 -3.70
N ILE A 101 -1.24 4.16 -3.10
CA ILE A 101 -1.65 3.57 -1.84
C ILE A 101 -0.77 4.13 -0.73
N ARG A 102 -1.39 4.49 0.39
CA ARG A 102 -0.77 5.05 1.58
C ARG A 102 -1.06 4.13 2.76
N ILE A 103 -0.03 3.61 3.38
CA ILE A 103 -0.13 2.83 4.61
C ILE A 103 0.17 3.79 5.76
N LEU A 104 -0.84 4.06 6.59
CA LEU A 104 -0.76 4.96 7.72
C LEU A 104 -0.61 4.15 9.02
N PRO A 105 0.18 4.56 10.01
CA PRO A 105 0.15 3.92 11.32
C PRO A 105 -1.21 4.15 11.99
N ALA A 106 -1.85 3.07 12.47
CA ALA A 106 -3.14 3.14 13.15
C ALA A 106 -3.03 3.72 14.57
N LYS A 107 -1.82 3.64 15.17
CA LYS A 107 -1.50 4.41 16.37
C LYS A 107 -0.90 5.74 15.93
N PRO A 108 -1.42 6.89 16.38
CA PRO A 108 -0.64 8.12 16.28
C PRO A 108 0.65 7.86 17.03
N ASN A 109 1.80 8.05 16.39
CA ASN A 109 3.01 8.31 17.13
C ASN A 109 2.68 9.52 17.99
N SER A 110 2.50 9.32 19.29
CA SER A 110 2.41 10.38 20.28
C SER A 110 3.77 11.06 20.28
N ARG A 111 4.03 11.88 19.26
CA ARG A 111 4.92 13.00 19.35
C ARG A 111 4.21 13.95 20.28
N ASN A 112 4.30 13.65 21.57
CA ASN A 112 3.98 14.59 22.62
C ASN A 112 4.90 15.78 22.36
N GLY A 113 4.38 16.77 21.65
CA GLY A 113 4.95 18.10 21.64
C GLY A 113 4.90 18.57 23.08
N THR A 114 6.06 18.60 23.72
CA THR A 114 6.35 19.40 24.89
C THR A 114 5.75 20.79 24.68
N VAL A 115 4.69 21.10 25.41
CA VAL A 115 4.40 22.47 25.85
C VAL A 115 4.36 22.39 27.37
N GLU A 116 5.55 22.48 27.94
CA GLU A 116 5.74 23.06 29.26
C GLU A 116 5.16 24.48 29.22
N ASN A 117 4.28 24.83 30.17
CA ASN A 117 4.02 26.23 30.55
C ASN A 117 3.40 26.26 31.96
N ASN A 118 4.30 26.24 32.94
CA ASN A 118 4.35 26.97 34.21
C ASN A 118 3.10 27.74 34.66
N ILE A 119 2.60 27.40 35.86
CA ILE A 119 1.93 28.34 36.79
C ILE A 119 2.68 28.26 38.12
#